data_AF-A0A257LY07-F1
#
_entry.id   AF-A0A257LY07-F1
#
_cell.length_a   1.000
_cell.length_b   1.000
_cell.length_c   1.000
_cell.angle_alpha   90.00
_cell.angle_beta   90.00
_cell.angle_gamma   90.00
#
_symmetry.space_group_name_H-M   'P 1'
#
loop_
_entity.id
_entity.type
_entity.pdbx_description
1 polymer ?
#
loop_
_entity_poly.entity_id
_entity_poly.type
_entity_poly.pdbx_seq_one_letter_code
_entity_poly.pdbx_strand_id
1 'polypeptide(L)'
;MIVSVKESLRITMELRQIPYVPGSVEWADFDPAATAVAMMILDGLDVLPADGLKDTFDRYLKGFRDRLSGAMPWNNYSAYEMRIVTALTRLGRRSDAIELLTFLLKDRRPCVWNQWPEITWKDPQSPGHFGDLPHSWIGAEYVLGFAGLFAYERAADDALVLAAGMSAEWFENGRTNGVSNLATYFGPVSFSLKLSGGKWPLDLATPEPSPSGGIEVRLPLVSGVTLLCHNGHDLPLDAHGVVLL
;
A
#
# COMPACT_ATOMS: atom_id res chain seq x y z
N MET A 1 20.39 -26.60 -12.47
CA MET A 1 20.45 -25.82 -11.22
C MET A 1 19.08 -25.19 -11.03
N ILE A 2 18.49 -25.31 -9.84
CA ILE A 2 17.31 -24.53 -9.48
C ILE A 2 17.84 -23.15 -9.09
N VAL A 3 17.59 -22.15 -9.94
CA VAL A 3 17.91 -20.75 -9.64
C VAL A 3 16.79 -20.21 -8.74
N SER A 4 17.13 -19.51 -7.65
CA SER A 4 16.10 -18.89 -6.80
C SER A 4 15.38 -17.78 -7.58
N VAL A 5 14.14 -17.45 -7.20
CA VAL A 5 13.39 -16.34 -7.84
C VAL A 5 14.18 -15.04 -7.79
N LYS A 6 14.80 -14.73 -6.64
CA LYS A 6 15.66 -13.56 -6.45
C LYS A 6 16.82 -13.50 -7.44
N GLU A 7 17.49 -14.63 -7.64
CA GLU A 7 18.62 -14.71 -8.57
C GLU A 7 18.16 -14.61 -10.03
N SER A 8 17.02 -15.24 -10.37
CA SER A 8 16.41 -15.13 -11.69
C SER A 8 16.07 -13.67 -12.04
N LEU A 9 15.51 -12.92 -11.08
CA LEU A 9 15.21 -11.50 -11.24
C LEU A 9 16.48 -10.69 -11.50
N ARG A 10 17.55 -10.91 -10.71
CA ARG A 10 18.83 -10.20 -10.90
C ARG A 10 19.47 -10.49 -12.25
N ILE A 11 19.55 -11.77 -12.64
CA ILE A 11 20.08 -12.16 -13.94
C ILE A 11 19.27 -11.50 -15.07
N THR A 12 17.94 -11.48 -14.94
CA THR A 12 17.08 -10.83 -15.95
C THR A 12 17.34 -9.33 -16.02
N MET A 13 17.43 -8.64 -14.88
CA MET A 13 17.73 -7.21 -14.82
C MET A 13 19.09 -6.89 -15.46
N GLU A 14 20.13 -7.68 -15.17
CA GLU A 14 21.47 -7.52 -15.73
C GLU A 14 21.50 -7.78 -17.24
N LEU A 15 20.98 -8.92 -17.70
CA LEU A 15 20.98 -9.30 -19.12
C LEU A 15 20.16 -8.34 -19.98
N ARG A 16 19.10 -7.76 -19.42
CA ARG A 16 18.19 -6.84 -20.12
C ARG A 16 18.56 -5.38 -19.91
N GLN A 17 19.53 -5.11 -19.04
CA GLN A 17 19.99 -3.76 -18.68
C GLN A 17 18.85 -2.85 -18.20
N ILE A 18 17.95 -3.41 -17.38
CA ILE A 18 16.79 -2.69 -16.82
C ILE A 18 16.97 -2.44 -15.33
N PRO A 19 16.54 -1.26 -14.82
CA PRO A 19 16.69 -0.91 -13.41
C PRO A 19 15.51 -1.32 -12.52
N TYR A 20 14.44 -1.87 -13.09
CA TYR A 20 13.19 -2.20 -12.39
C TYR A 20 12.98 -3.72 -12.29
N VAL A 21 12.06 -4.16 -11.41
CA VAL A 21 11.64 -5.56 -11.30
C VAL A 21 10.88 -5.97 -12.58
N PRO A 22 11.38 -6.93 -13.38
CA PRO A 22 10.68 -7.39 -14.58
C PRO A 22 9.44 -8.25 -14.24
N GLY A 23 8.37 -8.07 -15.02
CA GLY A 23 7.17 -8.91 -14.95
C GLY A 23 7.40 -10.34 -15.47
N SER A 24 8.33 -10.52 -16.42
CA SER A 24 8.69 -11.81 -16.99
C SER A 24 10.15 -11.85 -17.45
N VAL A 25 10.71 -13.06 -17.58
CA VAL A 25 12.08 -13.27 -18.09
C VAL A 25 12.14 -13.04 -19.61
N GLU A 26 11.08 -13.42 -20.32
CA GLU A 26 10.96 -13.39 -21.77
C GLU A 26 10.83 -11.97 -22.32
N TRP A 27 10.09 -11.10 -21.62
CA TRP A 27 9.84 -9.73 -22.08
C TRP A 27 10.54 -8.67 -21.26
N ALA A 28 10.91 -8.97 -20.02
CA ALA A 28 11.46 -7.99 -19.09
C ALA A 28 10.54 -6.76 -18.95
N ASP A 29 9.23 -7.01 -19.00
CA ASP A 29 8.18 -6.01 -19.06
C ASP A 29 8.08 -5.21 -17.75
N PHE A 30 7.73 -3.95 -17.90
CA PHE A 30 7.50 -3.06 -16.77
C PHE A 30 6.05 -3.24 -16.27
N ASP A 31 5.88 -4.09 -15.26
CA ASP A 31 4.58 -4.36 -14.62
C ASP A 31 4.63 -4.08 -13.10
N PRO A 32 4.35 -2.83 -12.68
CA PRO A 32 4.30 -2.47 -11.27
C PRO A 32 3.11 -3.11 -10.53
N ALA A 33 2.04 -3.48 -11.23
CA ALA A 33 0.89 -4.13 -10.59
C ALA A 33 1.20 -5.59 -10.26
N ALA A 34 1.86 -6.34 -11.15
CA ALA A 34 2.37 -7.68 -10.86
C ALA A 34 3.45 -7.65 -9.75
N THR A 35 4.35 -6.66 -9.79
CA THR A 35 5.34 -6.46 -8.72
C THR A 35 4.65 -6.23 -7.37
N ALA A 36 3.58 -5.43 -7.34
CA ALA A 36 2.79 -5.21 -6.13
C ALA A 36 2.11 -6.50 -5.62
N VAL A 37 1.62 -7.38 -6.50
CA VAL A 37 1.08 -8.70 -6.11
C VAL A 37 2.14 -9.54 -5.40
N ALA A 38 3.36 -9.59 -5.94
CA ALA A 38 4.46 -10.33 -5.32
C ALA A 38 4.76 -9.83 -3.89
N MET A 39 4.59 -8.53 -3.64
CA MET A 39 4.76 -7.96 -2.29
C MET A 39 3.58 -8.23 -1.36
N MET A 40 2.35 -8.22 -1.87
CA MET A 40 1.15 -8.33 -1.04
C MET A 40 0.79 -9.77 -0.71
N ILE A 41 0.76 -10.65 -1.71
CA ILE A 41 0.26 -12.03 -1.56
C ILE A 41 1.38 -12.98 -1.10
N LEU A 42 2.61 -12.76 -1.57
CA LEU A 42 3.72 -13.68 -1.30
C LEU A 42 4.64 -13.19 -0.17
N ASP A 43 4.32 -12.06 0.46
CA ASP A 43 5.21 -11.33 1.38
C ASP A 43 6.64 -11.16 0.82
N GLY A 44 6.75 -10.99 -0.50
CA GLY A 44 8.00 -11.15 -1.24
C GLY A 44 9.02 -10.03 -1.09
N LEU A 45 8.89 -9.14 -0.10
CA LEU A 45 9.79 -8.00 0.10
C LEU A 45 11.27 -8.43 0.20
N ASP A 46 11.55 -9.57 0.85
CA ASP A 46 12.91 -10.10 1.01
C ASP A 46 13.47 -10.78 -0.26
N VAL A 47 12.56 -11.18 -1.16
CA VAL A 47 12.88 -11.86 -2.41
C VAL A 47 13.17 -10.87 -3.53
N LEU A 48 12.42 -9.77 -3.59
CA LEU A 48 12.52 -8.78 -4.66
C LEU A 48 13.78 -7.89 -4.49
N PRO A 49 14.54 -7.60 -5.57
CA PRO A 49 15.68 -6.68 -5.50
C PRO A 49 15.24 -5.27 -5.05
N ALA A 50 15.85 -4.76 -3.98
CA ALA A 50 15.43 -3.49 -3.36
C ALA A 50 15.61 -2.26 -4.26
N ASP A 51 16.70 -2.23 -5.03
CA ASP A 51 16.97 -1.24 -6.07
C ASP A 51 15.93 -1.33 -7.20
N GLY A 52 15.63 -2.55 -7.64
CA GLY A 52 14.57 -2.85 -8.60
C GLY A 52 13.21 -2.32 -8.13
N LEU A 53 12.82 -2.62 -6.88
CA LEU A 53 11.57 -2.15 -6.29
C LEU A 53 11.48 -0.62 -6.26
N LYS A 54 12.58 0.04 -5.87
CA LYS A 54 12.65 1.49 -5.82
C LYS A 54 12.41 2.09 -7.21
N ASP A 55 13.14 1.65 -8.26
CA ASP A 55 12.92 2.15 -9.62
C ASP A 55 11.49 1.85 -10.09
N THR A 56 10.98 0.65 -9.82
CA THR A 56 9.64 0.23 -10.25
C THR A 56 8.58 1.25 -9.82
N PHE A 57 8.54 1.59 -8.54
CA PHE A 57 7.52 2.48 -8.01
C PHE A 57 7.82 3.97 -8.25
N ASP A 58 9.10 4.38 -8.30
CA ASP A 58 9.46 5.75 -8.67
C ASP A 58 9.05 6.05 -10.13
N ARG A 59 9.34 5.12 -11.04
CA ARG A 59 8.95 5.22 -12.46
C ARG A 59 7.44 5.21 -12.63
N TYR A 60 6.74 4.32 -11.94
CA TYR A 60 5.29 4.28 -11.96
C TYR A 60 4.69 5.61 -11.49
N LEU A 61 5.10 6.12 -10.33
CA LEU A 61 4.57 7.37 -9.78
C LEU A 61 4.90 8.59 -10.65
N LYS A 62 6.09 8.62 -11.25
CA LYS A 62 6.42 9.65 -12.25
C LYS A 62 5.44 9.60 -13.42
N GLY A 63 5.24 8.43 -14.02
CA GLY A 63 4.31 8.25 -15.13
C GLY A 63 2.87 8.61 -14.75
N PHE A 64 2.42 8.17 -13.58
CA PHE A 64 1.12 8.53 -13.00
C PHE A 64 0.95 10.05 -12.90
N ARG A 65 1.91 10.77 -12.31
CA ARG A 65 1.85 12.24 -12.17
C ARG A 65 1.97 12.97 -13.51
N ASP A 66 2.77 12.46 -14.44
CA ASP A 66 2.85 13.00 -15.80
C ASP A 66 1.50 12.85 -16.54
N ARG A 67 0.78 11.73 -16.35
CA ARG A 67 -0.57 11.53 -16.88
C ARG A 67 -1.58 12.50 -16.29
N LEU A 68 -1.52 12.76 -14.99
CA LEU A 68 -2.44 13.67 -14.29
C LEU A 68 -2.20 15.14 -14.64
N SER A 69 -0.94 15.54 -14.79
CA SER A 69 -0.56 16.90 -15.18
C SER A 69 -0.75 17.19 -16.68
N GLY A 70 -0.96 16.15 -17.49
CA GLY A 70 -1.05 16.27 -18.94
C GLY A 70 0.32 16.32 -19.65
N ALA A 71 1.42 16.14 -18.91
CA ALA A 71 2.78 16.09 -19.47
C ALA A 71 3.02 14.83 -20.32
N MET A 72 2.24 13.77 -20.10
CA MET A 72 2.27 12.54 -20.91
C MET A 72 0.89 12.27 -21.52
N PRO A 73 0.78 12.08 -22.84
CA PRO A 73 -0.46 11.61 -23.45
C PRO A 73 -0.77 10.18 -23.01
N TRP A 74 -2.02 9.91 -22.66
CA TRP A 74 -2.50 8.60 -22.23
C TRP A 74 -3.97 8.40 -22.60
N ASN A 75 -4.36 7.14 -22.80
CA ASN A 75 -5.70 6.78 -23.29
C ASN A 75 -6.54 6.05 -22.25
N ASN A 76 -5.91 5.16 -21.48
CA ASN A 76 -6.57 4.38 -20.45
C ASN A 76 -5.56 4.00 -19.34
N TYR A 77 -6.09 3.44 -18.26
CA TYR A 77 -5.33 2.71 -17.25
C TYR A 77 -6.15 1.49 -16.82
N SER A 78 -5.49 0.49 -16.24
CA SER A 78 -6.20 -0.61 -15.59
C SER A 78 -6.38 -0.31 -14.11
N ALA A 79 -7.57 -0.54 -13.57
CA ALA A 79 -7.80 -0.35 -12.15
C ALA A 79 -7.12 -1.43 -11.27
N TYR A 80 -6.42 -2.42 -11.86
CA TYR A 80 -5.42 -3.23 -11.13
C TYR A 80 -4.26 -2.40 -10.56
N GLU A 81 -4.07 -1.14 -10.99
CA GLU A 81 -3.18 -0.19 -10.31
C GLU A 81 -3.53 -0.02 -8.82
N MET A 82 -4.75 -0.39 -8.39
CA MET A 82 -5.14 -0.45 -6.96
C MET A 82 -4.16 -1.28 -6.10
N ARG A 83 -3.56 -2.34 -6.65
CA ARG A 83 -2.57 -3.19 -5.96
C ARG A 83 -1.36 -2.39 -5.49
N ILE A 84 -1.01 -1.33 -6.21
CA ILE A 84 0.16 -0.50 -5.93
C ILE A 84 -0.04 0.31 -4.64
N VAL A 85 -1.29 0.61 -4.24
CA VAL A 85 -1.59 1.28 -2.96
C VAL A 85 -1.04 0.47 -1.79
N THR A 86 -1.25 -0.85 -1.79
CA THR A 86 -0.73 -1.75 -0.75
C THR A 86 0.79 -1.81 -0.77
N ALA A 87 1.40 -1.92 -1.96
CA ALA A 87 2.84 -1.96 -2.10
C ALA A 87 3.52 -0.68 -1.57
N LEU A 88 2.99 0.49 -1.94
CA LEU A 88 3.47 1.78 -1.45
C LEU A 88 3.32 1.88 0.08
N THR A 89 2.21 1.38 0.64
CA THR A 89 2.00 1.33 2.09
C THR A 89 3.05 0.46 2.80
N ARG A 90 3.33 -0.73 2.27
CA ARG A 90 4.35 -1.66 2.81
C ARG A 90 5.76 -1.06 2.72
N LEU A 91 6.05 -0.30 1.66
CA LEU A 91 7.31 0.44 1.46
C LEU A 91 7.43 1.71 2.32
N GLY A 92 6.45 2.02 3.18
CA GLY A 92 6.46 3.24 3.99
C GLY A 92 6.18 4.52 3.19
N ARG A 93 5.75 4.40 1.92
CA ARG A 93 5.44 5.52 1.02
C ARG A 93 4.00 6.00 1.20
N ARG A 94 3.64 6.33 2.44
CA ARG A 94 2.26 6.68 2.86
C ARG A 94 1.62 7.74 1.98
N SER A 95 2.30 8.86 1.75
CA SER A 95 1.75 9.97 0.95
C SER A 95 1.47 9.57 -0.49
N ASP A 96 2.37 8.78 -1.11
CA ASP A 96 2.18 8.27 -2.47
C ASP A 96 1.01 7.27 -2.54
N ALA A 97 0.86 6.41 -1.53
CA ALA A 97 -0.25 5.46 -1.45
C ALA A 97 -1.62 6.18 -1.38
N ILE A 98 -1.71 7.22 -0.55
CA ILE A 98 -2.93 8.03 -0.39
C ILE A 98 -3.23 8.83 -1.66
N GLU A 99 -2.21 9.42 -2.30
CA GLU A 99 -2.38 10.15 -3.58
C GLU A 99 -3.00 9.24 -4.66
N LEU A 100 -2.44 8.05 -4.85
CA LEU A 100 -2.96 7.08 -5.82
C LEU A 100 -4.37 6.61 -5.46
N LEU A 101 -4.61 6.24 -4.20
CA LEU A 101 -5.92 5.79 -3.74
C LEU A 101 -6.99 6.87 -3.95
N THR A 102 -6.69 8.13 -3.62
CA THR A 102 -7.61 9.24 -3.82
C THR A 102 -7.95 9.43 -5.30
N PHE A 103 -6.96 9.32 -6.20
CA PHE A 103 -7.22 9.35 -7.64
C PHE A 103 -8.16 8.24 -8.07
N LEU A 104 -7.86 6.98 -7.72
CA LEU A 104 -8.67 5.82 -8.10
C LEU A 104 -10.10 5.97 -7.56
N LEU A 105 -10.26 6.35 -6.29
CA LEU A 105 -11.58 6.59 -5.69
C LEU A 105 -12.35 7.71 -6.40
N LYS A 106 -11.68 8.78 -6.81
CA LYS A 106 -12.34 9.86 -7.55
C LYS A 106 -12.81 9.42 -8.94
N ASP A 107 -12.14 8.45 -9.54
CA ASP A 107 -12.41 7.97 -10.89
C ASP A 107 -13.25 6.66 -10.93
N ARG A 108 -14.05 6.40 -9.88
CA ARG A 108 -15.05 5.31 -9.89
C ARG A 108 -16.09 5.51 -10.98
N ARG A 109 -16.40 4.44 -11.73
CA ARG A 109 -17.33 4.45 -12.86
C ARG A 109 -18.18 3.18 -12.92
N PRO A 110 -19.53 3.27 -12.84
CA PRO A 110 -20.28 4.44 -12.42
C PRO A 110 -20.11 4.68 -10.91
N CYS A 111 -20.06 5.95 -10.49
CA CYS A 111 -19.89 6.33 -9.09
C CYS A 111 -20.95 5.70 -8.17
N VAL A 112 -22.20 5.59 -8.63
CA VAL A 112 -23.32 5.02 -7.85
C VAL A 112 -23.15 3.54 -7.49
N TRP A 113 -22.29 2.81 -8.19
CA TRP A 113 -21.98 1.42 -7.86
C TRP A 113 -20.75 1.27 -6.98
N ASN A 114 -19.98 2.35 -6.80
CA ASN A 114 -18.67 2.34 -6.17
C ASN A 114 -17.71 1.32 -6.83
N GLN A 115 -17.61 1.35 -8.16
CA GLN A 115 -16.90 0.34 -8.96
C GLN A 115 -15.93 0.96 -9.96
N TRP A 116 -15.07 0.12 -10.53
CA TRP A 116 -14.17 0.45 -11.62
C TRP A 116 -14.32 -0.60 -12.73
N PRO A 117 -14.26 -0.21 -14.01
CA PRO A 117 -14.06 -1.17 -15.08
C PRO A 117 -12.63 -1.69 -15.04
N GLU A 118 -12.40 -2.90 -15.56
CA GLU A 118 -11.06 -3.49 -15.69
C GLU A 118 -10.11 -2.55 -16.44
N ILE A 119 -10.61 -1.93 -17.51
CA ILE A 119 -9.93 -0.89 -18.29
C ILE A 119 -10.73 0.40 -18.21
N THR A 120 -10.13 1.42 -17.60
CA THR A 120 -10.72 2.75 -17.51
C THR A 120 -10.16 3.65 -18.60
N TRP A 121 -11.02 4.05 -19.54
CA TRP A 121 -10.69 4.98 -20.60
C TRP A 121 -10.78 6.43 -20.13
N LYS A 122 -9.77 7.24 -20.49
CA LYS A 122 -9.75 8.68 -20.18
C LYS A 122 -10.99 9.38 -20.72
N ASP A 123 -11.30 9.12 -21.99
CA ASP A 123 -12.56 9.52 -22.63
C ASP A 123 -13.60 8.39 -22.43
N PRO A 124 -14.70 8.63 -21.71
CA PRO A 124 -15.78 7.65 -21.55
C PRO A 124 -16.48 7.27 -22.87
N GLN A 125 -16.34 8.07 -23.93
CA GLN A 125 -16.93 7.80 -25.24
C GLN A 125 -16.00 7.00 -26.17
N SER A 126 -14.77 6.70 -25.71
CA SER A 126 -13.83 5.87 -26.46
C SER A 126 -14.48 4.52 -26.81
N PRO A 127 -14.30 3.99 -28.04
CA PRO A 127 -14.87 2.70 -28.46
C PRO A 127 -14.14 1.48 -27.84
N GLY A 128 -13.46 1.70 -26.72
CA GLY A 128 -12.59 0.72 -26.09
C GLY A 128 -13.35 -0.30 -25.24
N HIS A 129 -12.75 -1.48 -25.10
CA HIS A 129 -13.25 -2.52 -24.21
C HIS A 129 -13.09 -2.09 -22.74
N PHE A 130 -14.11 -2.29 -21.92
CA PHE A 130 -14.09 -1.97 -20.48
C PHE A 130 -13.70 -3.16 -19.59
N GLY A 131 -13.84 -4.39 -20.08
CA GLY A 131 -13.90 -5.59 -19.23
C GLY A 131 -15.28 -5.76 -18.61
N ASP A 132 -15.34 -6.48 -17.50
CA ASP A 132 -16.52 -6.63 -16.66
C ASP A 132 -16.77 -5.41 -15.77
N LEU A 133 -18.04 -5.18 -15.43
CA LEU A 133 -18.49 -4.09 -14.55
C LEU A 133 -19.86 -4.46 -13.93
N PRO A 134 -20.00 -4.61 -12.60
CA PRO A 134 -18.97 -4.42 -11.57
C PRO A 134 -17.84 -5.46 -11.69
N HIS A 135 -16.59 -5.01 -11.59
CA HIS A 135 -15.43 -5.91 -11.63
C HIS A 135 -15.03 -6.31 -10.21
N SER A 136 -15.47 -7.50 -9.82
CA SER A 136 -15.35 -8.00 -8.44
C SER A 136 -13.90 -8.16 -7.96
N TRP A 137 -12.94 -8.45 -8.84
CA TRP A 137 -11.54 -8.60 -8.43
C TRP A 137 -10.94 -7.26 -8.01
N ILE A 138 -11.08 -6.17 -8.78
CA ILE A 138 -10.65 -4.83 -8.33
C ILE A 138 -11.41 -4.40 -7.07
N GLY A 139 -12.69 -4.75 -6.93
CA GLY A 139 -13.43 -4.54 -5.69
C GLY A 139 -12.75 -5.20 -4.49
N ALA A 140 -12.29 -6.45 -4.64
CA ALA A 140 -11.52 -7.15 -3.62
C ALA A 140 -10.14 -6.53 -3.39
N GLU A 141 -9.42 -6.14 -4.45
CA GLU A 141 -8.12 -5.44 -4.35
C GLU A 141 -8.24 -4.12 -3.58
N TYR A 142 -9.34 -3.37 -3.78
CA TYR A 142 -9.63 -2.17 -3.02
C TYR A 142 -9.84 -2.49 -1.53
N VAL A 143 -10.63 -3.52 -1.20
CA VAL A 143 -10.87 -3.90 0.20
C VAL A 143 -9.56 -4.31 0.87
N LEU A 144 -8.73 -5.12 0.20
CA LEU A 144 -7.42 -5.54 0.71
C LEU A 144 -6.47 -4.35 0.88
N GLY A 145 -6.37 -3.47 -0.12
CA GLY A 145 -5.51 -2.29 -0.06
C GLY A 145 -5.95 -1.27 0.97
N PHE A 146 -7.26 -1.01 1.08
CA PHE A 146 -7.82 -0.09 2.07
C PHE A 146 -7.66 -0.64 3.49
N ALA A 147 -7.95 -1.92 3.73
CA ALA A 147 -7.69 -2.58 5.01
C ALA A 147 -6.20 -2.53 5.37
N GLY A 148 -5.32 -2.77 4.38
CA GLY A 148 -3.87 -2.71 4.51
C GLY A 148 -3.32 -1.35 4.94
N LEU A 149 -4.08 -0.26 4.77
CA LEU A 149 -3.70 1.05 5.33
C LEU A 149 -3.72 1.04 6.86
N PHE A 150 -4.61 0.24 7.45
CA PHE A 150 -4.83 0.17 8.89
C PHE A 150 -4.02 -0.93 9.55
N ALA A 151 -4.01 -2.13 8.97
CA ALA A 151 -3.21 -3.23 9.49
C ALA A 151 -2.80 -4.21 8.39
N TYR A 152 -1.60 -4.79 8.53
CA TYR A 152 -1.19 -5.95 7.76
C TYR A 152 -0.17 -6.79 8.53
N GLU A 153 -0.13 -8.07 8.21
CA GLU A 153 0.82 -9.03 8.74
C GLU A 153 2.10 -9.03 7.89
N ARG A 154 3.24 -9.12 8.58
CA ARG A 154 4.56 -9.27 7.98
C ARG A 154 5.11 -10.63 8.38
N ALA A 155 5.14 -11.56 7.43
CA ALA A 155 5.55 -12.94 7.67
C ALA A 155 7.06 -13.08 7.88
N ALA A 156 7.86 -12.17 7.32
CA ALA A 156 9.31 -12.16 7.46
C ALA A 156 9.81 -12.22 8.92
N ASP A 157 9.08 -11.59 9.84
CA ASP A 157 9.40 -11.52 11.27
C ASP A 157 8.23 -11.84 12.19
N ASP A 158 7.10 -12.35 11.66
CA ASP A 158 5.88 -12.67 12.42
C ASP A 158 5.34 -11.46 13.21
N ALA A 159 5.34 -10.28 12.58
CA ALA A 159 4.88 -9.03 13.18
C ALA A 159 3.51 -8.60 12.63
N LEU A 160 2.77 -7.85 13.45
CA LEU A 160 1.57 -7.12 13.02
C LEU A 160 1.92 -5.63 12.89
N VAL A 161 1.75 -5.07 11.69
CA VAL A 161 2.00 -3.65 11.43
C VAL A 161 0.68 -2.88 11.44
N LEU A 162 0.60 -1.79 12.21
CA LEU A 162 -0.58 -0.93 12.34
C LEU A 162 -0.34 0.48 11.76
N ALA A 163 -1.40 1.10 11.27
CA ALA A 163 -1.52 2.50 10.84
C ALA A 163 -0.56 2.98 9.71
N ALA A 164 0.14 2.05 9.04
CA ALA A 164 1.15 2.37 8.03
C ALA A 164 0.64 3.25 6.87
N GLY A 165 -0.62 3.11 6.49
CA GLY A 165 -1.25 3.88 5.42
C GLY A 165 -2.18 4.99 5.88
N MET A 166 -2.38 5.19 7.18
CA MET A 166 -3.32 6.21 7.69
C MET A 166 -2.77 7.63 7.47
N SER A 167 -3.53 8.49 6.78
CA SER A 167 -3.13 9.88 6.51
C SER A 167 -3.21 10.76 7.76
N ALA A 168 -2.28 11.72 7.90
CA ALA A 168 -2.32 12.74 8.96
C ALA A 168 -3.64 13.52 8.95
N GLU A 169 -4.16 13.82 7.76
CA GLU A 169 -5.39 14.59 7.52
C GLU A 169 -6.61 13.96 8.19
N TRP A 170 -6.61 12.63 8.36
CA TRP A 170 -7.72 11.92 8.99
C TRP A 170 -7.89 12.35 10.45
N PHE A 171 -6.80 12.72 11.12
CA PHE A 171 -6.77 13.08 12.54
C PHE A 171 -6.89 14.58 12.81
N GLU A 172 -6.94 15.41 11.76
CA GLU A 172 -7.19 16.84 11.89
C GLU A 172 -8.48 17.12 12.66
N ASN A 173 -8.51 18.28 13.33
CA ASN A 173 -9.63 18.71 14.18
C ASN A 173 -9.92 17.73 15.34
N GLY A 174 -8.94 16.93 15.75
CA GLY A 174 -9.03 16.04 16.90
C GLY A 174 -9.94 14.83 16.67
N ARG A 175 -10.11 14.41 15.41
CA ARG A 175 -10.84 13.17 15.05
C ARG A 175 -10.09 11.94 15.54
N THR A 176 -10.85 10.97 16.01
CA THR A 176 -10.36 9.61 16.29
C THR A 176 -10.63 8.74 15.08
N ASN A 177 -9.62 8.02 14.59
CA ASN A 177 -9.76 7.07 13.48
C ASN A 177 -9.11 5.74 13.84
N GLY A 178 -9.62 4.67 13.25
CA GLY A 178 -9.15 3.33 13.53
C GLY A 178 -10.05 2.29 12.87
N VAL A 179 -9.92 1.05 13.32
CA VAL A 179 -10.70 -0.09 12.84
C VAL A 179 -11.24 -0.89 14.01
N SER A 180 -12.32 -1.62 13.74
CA SER A 180 -12.90 -2.58 14.68
C SER A 180 -13.02 -3.93 13.99
N ASN A 181 -12.57 -4.98 14.67
CA ASN A 181 -12.64 -6.37 14.22
C ASN A 181 -12.06 -6.61 12.82
N LEU A 182 -10.95 -5.94 12.49
CA LEU A 182 -10.25 -6.19 11.24
C LEU A 182 -9.58 -7.57 11.33
N ALA A 183 -9.92 -8.48 10.42
CA ALA A 183 -9.41 -9.85 10.44
C ALA A 183 -7.91 -9.90 10.14
N THR A 184 -7.16 -10.64 10.95
CA THR A 184 -5.73 -10.93 10.74
C THR A 184 -5.40 -12.39 11.07
N TYR A 185 -4.19 -12.86 10.76
CA TYR A 185 -3.69 -14.17 11.17
C TYR A 185 -3.61 -14.33 12.70
N PHE A 186 -3.56 -13.22 13.43
CA PHE A 186 -3.52 -13.12 14.88
C PHE A 186 -4.92 -12.90 15.49
N GLY A 187 -5.98 -13.22 14.74
CA GLY A 187 -7.36 -12.94 15.12
C GLY A 187 -7.80 -11.52 14.76
N PRO A 188 -9.02 -11.11 15.16
CA PRO A 188 -9.52 -9.77 14.91
C PRO A 188 -8.74 -8.71 15.71
N VAL A 189 -8.25 -7.68 15.04
CA VAL A 189 -7.62 -6.52 15.67
C VAL A 189 -8.57 -5.32 15.68
N SER A 190 -8.62 -4.61 16.80
CA SER A 190 -9.31 -3.33 16.93
C SER A 190 -8.35 -2.32 17.54
N PHE A 191 -8.24 -1.15 16.91
CA PHE A 191 -7.46 -0.05 17.48
C PHE A 191 -8.07 1.28 17.08
N SER A 192 -7.80 2.31 17.87
CA SER A 192 -8.11 3.69 17.52
C SER A 192 -6.97 4.63 17.91
N LEU A 193 -6.76 5.63 17.06
CA LEU A 193 -5.75 6.66 17.21
C LEU A 193 -6.41 8.03 17.17
N LYS A 194 -5.84 8.97 17.93
CA LYS A 194 -6.19 10.39 17.86
C LYS A 194 -4.91 11.20 18.03
N LEU A 195 -4.84 12.38 17.42
CA LEU A 195 -3.81 13.35 17.76
C LEU A 195 -4.32 14.26 18.88
N SER A 196 -3.66 14.25 20.04
CA SER A 196 -4.05 15.05 21.20
C SER A 196 -2.85 15.44 22.05
N GLY A 197 -2.75 16.72 22.42
CA GLY A 197 -1.72 17.20 23.34
C GLY A 197 -0.28 16.96 22.88
N GLY A 198 -0.02 16.98 21.56
CA GLY A 198 1.31 16.72 20.99
C GLY A 198 1.73 15.25 21.00
N LYS A 199 0.79 14.33 21.20
CA LYS A 199 1.02 12.88 21.25
C LYS A 199 -0.06 12.11 20.48
N TRP A 200 0.21 10.83 20.23
CA TRP A 200 -0.73 9.87 19.69
C TRP A 200 -1.26 8.93 20.78
N PRO A 201 -2.38 9.23 21.46
CA PRO A 201 -3.09 8.20 22.22
C PRO A 201 -3.50 7.04 21.32
N LEU A 202 -3.12 5.82 21.72
CA LEU A 202 -3.49 4.56 21.10
C LEU A 202 -4.32 3.73 22.07
N ASP A 203 -5.56 3.45 21.66
CA ASP A 203 -6.38 2.39 22.23
C ASP A 203 -6.24 1.16 21.33
N LEU A 204 -5.75 0.04 21.87
CA LEU A 204 -5.47 -1.18 21.13
C LEU A 204 -5.99 -2.38 21.92
N ALA A 205 -6.93 -3.12 21.32
CA ALA A 205 -7.25 -4.46 21.76
C ALA A 205 -6.14 -5.41 21.29
N THR A 206 -5.40 -5.98 22.24
CA THR A 206 -4.28 -6.88 21.93
C THR A 206 -4.80 -8.09 21.14
N PRO A 207 -4.19 -8.44 19.99
CA PRO A 207 -4.56 -9.63 19.23
C PRO A 207 -4.19 -10.92 19.98
N GLU A 208 -4.98 -11.98 19.74
CA GLU A 208 -4.78 -13.31 20.30
C GLU A 208 -4.85 -14.38 19.18
N PRO A 209 -3.76 -15.14 18.92
CA PRO A 209 -2.48 -15.11 19.63
C PRO A 209 -1.69 -13.83 19.35
N SER A 210 -0.82 -13.43 20.29
CA SER A 210 0.05 -12.27 20.08
C SER A 210 1.16 -12.58 19.05
N PRO A 211 1.49 -11.66 18.13
CA PRO A 211 2.57 -11.84 17.16
C PRO A 211 3.92 -12.02 17.85
N SER A 212 4.72 -13.01 17.45
CA SER A 212 6.03 -13.24 18.07
C SER A 212 7.07 -12.17 17.70
N GLY A 213 6.89 -11.52 16.55
CA GLY A 213 7.64 -10.33 16.12
C GLY A 213 7.18 -9.02 16.76
N GLY A 214 6.13 -9.05 17.58
CA GLY A 214 5.55 -7.87 18.22
C GLY A 214 4.61 -7.07 17.30
N ILE A 215 4.18 -5.91 17.81
CA ILE A 215 3.25 -5.02 17.10
C ILE A 215 3.97 -3.73 16.74
N GLU A 216 4.15 -3.48 15.45
CA GLU A 216 4.80 -2.28 14.95
C GLU A 216 3.74 -1.22 14.57
N VAL A 217 3.73 -0.10 15.27
CA VAL A 217 2.82 1.01 14.97
C VAL A 217 3.57 2.05 14.14
N ARG A 218 3.11 2.29 12.91
CA ARG A 218 3.67 3.29 12.01
C ARG A 218 2.72 4.48 11.92
N LEU A 219 3.08 5.61 12.51
CA LEU A 219 2.22 6.81 12.58
C LEU A 219 2.56 7.80 11.46
N PRO A 220 1.58 8.62 11.02
CA PRO A 220 1.87 9.77 10.18
C PRO A 220 2.78 10.76 10.91
N LEU A 221 3.82 11.22 10.22
CA LEU A 221 4.72 12.25 10.74
C LEU A 221 3.97 13.57 10.84
N VAL A 222 3.87 14.10 12.05
CA VAL A 222 3.26 15.40 12.34
C VAL A 222 4.27 16.25 13.08
N SER A 223 4.47 17.49 12.63
CA SER A 223 5.44 18.40 13.23
C SER A 223 5.20 18.58 14.74
N GLY A 224 6.26 18.42 15.53
CA GLY A 224 6.20 18.56 17.00
C GLY A 224 5.59 17.38 17.75
N VAL A 225 5.20 16.31 17.05
CA VAL A 225 4.61 15.11 17.65
C VAL A 225 5.64 13.98 17.62
N THR A 226 6.06 13.53 18.80
CA THR A 226 7.19 12.59 18.95
C THR A 226 6.90 11.42 19.88
N LEU A 227 5.66 11.30 20.37
CA LEU A 227 5.28 10.27 21.34
C LEU A 227 3.99 9.55 20.93
N LEU A 228 3.99 8.23 21.10
CA LEU A 228 2.81 7.38 21.18
C LEU A 228 2.48 7.15 22.66
N CYS A 229 1.23 7.33 23.06
CA CYS A 229 0.78 6.99 24.41
C CYS A 229 -0.04 5.70 24.35
N HIS A 230 0.46 4.63 24.98
CA HIS A 230 -0.18 3.34 25.04
C HIS A 230 -0.18 2.82 26.48
N ASN A 231 -1.35 2.39 26.99
CA ASN A 231 -1.52 1.91 28.38
C ASN A 231 -0.95 2.87 29.46
N GLY A 232 -1.02 4.19 29.21
CA GLY A 232 -0.51 5.21 30.12
C GLY A 232 1.00 5.46 30.05
N HIS A 233 1.72 4.78 29.14
CA HIS A 233 3.14 4.97 28.90
C HIS A 233 3.38 5.77 27.63
N ASP A 234 4.29 6.74 27.70
CA ASP A 234 4.78 7.48 26.54
C ASP A 234 5.96 6.70 25.91
N LEU A 235 5.81 6.33 24.64
CA LEU A 235 6.81 5.64 23.83
C LEU A 235 7.33 6.59 22.75
N PRO A 236 8.66 6.79 22.63
CA PRO A 236 9.24 7.68 21.64
C PRO A 236 9.09 7.12 20.23
N LEU A 237 8.67 7.98 19.30
CA LEU A 237 8.70 7.67 17.87
C LEU A 237 10.13 7.76 17.35
N ASP A 238 10.50 6.86 16.43
CA ASP A 238 11.73 7.03 15.65
C ASP A 238 11.60 8.14 14.58
N ALA A 239 12.64 8.35 13.78
CA ALA A 239 12.66 9.36 12.72
C ALA A 239 11.63 9.11 11.60
N HIS A 240 11.05 7.92 11.53
CA HIS A 240 10.05 7.49 10.55
C HIS A 240 8.63 7.40 11.15
N GLY A 241 8.47 7.75 12.43
CA GLY A 241 7.18 7.70 13.12
C GLY A 241 6.80 6.30 13.59
N VAL A 242 7.78 5.42 13.81
CA VAL A 242 7.59 4.01 14.15
C VAL A 242 7.83 3.76 15.64
N VAL A 243 7.01 2.88 16.23
CA VAL A 243 7.15 2.33 17.58
C VAL A 243 6.88 0.83 17.55
N LEU A 244 7.66 0.05 18.30
CA LEU A 244 7.39 -1.36 18.58
C LEU A 244 6.77 -1.48 19.98
N LEU A 245 5.64 -2.19 20.09
CA LEU A 245 4.96 -2.51 21.36
C LEU A 245 5.37 -3.87 21.90
#